data_AF-A0AAW3YTP6-F1
#
_entry.id   AF-A0AAW3YTP6-F1
#
_cell.length_a   1.000
_cell.length_b   1.000
_cell.length_c   1.000
_cell.angle_alpha   90.00
_cell.angle_beta   90.00
_cell.angle_gamma   90.00
#
_symmetry.space_group_name_H-M   'P 1'
#
loop_
_entity.id
_entity.type
_entity.pdbx_description
1 polymer ?
#
loop_
_entity_poly.entity_id
_entity_poly.type
_entity_poly.pdbx_seq_one_letter_code
_entity_poly.pdbx_strand_id
1 'polypeptide(L)'
;PVILGHEFSGEVVEIGEGVTSHKVGDRVVVEPIYSCGKCEACKHGHYNVCEQLVFHGLGGEGGGFSEYTVVPEDMVHHIPDEMTYEQGALVEPAAVAVHAVRQ
;
A
#
# COMPACT_ATOMS: atom_id res chain seq x y z
N PRO A 1 -10.35 -18.47 -1.44
CA PRO A 1 -11.23 -17.29 -1.35
C PRO A 1 -10.38 -16.04 -1.10
N VAL A 2 -10.68 -14.92 -1.76
CA VAL A 2 -9.90 -13.67 -1.68
C VAL A 2 -10.85 -12.48 -1.58
N ILE A 3 -10.54 -11.52 -0.70
CA ILE A 3 -11.15 -10.19 -0.69
C ILE A 3 -10.32 -9.34 -1.66
N LEU A 4 -10.98 -8.74 -2.66
CA LEU A 4 -10.31 -7.92 -3.67
C LEU A 4 -10.13 -6.47 -3.21
N GLY A 5 -9.46 -5.67 -4.04
CA GLY A 5 -9.29 -4.22 -3.86
C GLY A 5 -7.87 -3.87 -3.43
N HIS A 6 -7.12 -3.22 -4.33
CA HIS A 6 -5.75 -2.76 -4.09
C HIS A 6 -5.58 -1.25 -4.27
N GLU A 7 -6.65 -0.56 -4.69
CA GLU A 7 -6.73 0.88 -4.84
C GLU A 7 -7.70 1.43 -3.80
N PHE A 8 -7.19 1.88 -2.66
CA PHE A 8 -8.01 2.39 -1.56
C PHE A 8 -7.22 3.36 -0.68
N SER A 9 -7.96 4.13 0.10
CA SER A 9 -7.45 4.99 1.16
C SER A 9 -8.29 4.76 2.42
N GLY A 10 -7.78 5.20 3.58
CA GLY A 10 -8.49 5.03 4.83
C GLY A 10 -7.86 5.76 6.01
N GLU A 11 -8.37 5.45 7.19
CA GLU A 11 -7.87 5.96 8.46
C GLU A 11 -7.25 4.81 9.25
N VAL A 12 -6.10 5.06 9.89
CA VAL A 12 -5.47 4.09 10.80
C VAL A 12 -6.33 3.97 12.06
N VAL A 13 -6.89 2.79 12.31
CA VAL A 13 -7.73 2.53 13.49
C VAL A 13 -7.00 1.79 14.61
N GLU A 14 -5.92 1.08 14.27
CA GLU A 14 -5.07 0.32 15.19
C GLU A 14 -3.64 0.26 14.62
N ILE A 15 -2.64 0.16 15.49
CA ILE A 15 -1.23 -0.04 15.09
C ILE A 15 -0.64 -1.25 15.82
N GLY A 16 0.24 -1.97 15.13
CA GLY A 16 0.97 -3.09 15.71
C GLY A 16 2.07 -2.66 16.70
N GLU A 17 2.53 -3.59 17.53
CA GLU A 17 3.68 -3.36 18.40
C GLU A 17 4.92 -3.01 17.58
N GLY A 18 5.62 -1.94 17.96
CA GLY A 18 6.84 -1.47 17.29
C GLY A 18 6.62 -0.50 16.13
N VAL A 19 5.38 -0.28 15.68
CA VAL A 19 5.06 0.77 14.69
C VAL A 19 5.29 2.14 15.30
N THR A 20 6.08 2.98 14.63
CA THR A 20 6.44 4.31 15.14
C THR A 20 6.22 5.44 14.14
N SER A 21 6.09 5.13 12.85
CA SER A 21 5.87 6.13 11.79
C SER A 21 4.41 6.56 11.64
N HIS A 22 3.46 5.83 12.24
CA HIS A 22 2.03 6.06 12.10
C HIS A 22 1.33 6.01 13.46
N LYS A 23 0.15 6.63 13.55
CA LYS A 23 -0.71 6.62 14.73
C LYS A 23 -2.18 6.50 14.34
N VAL A 24 -3.01 6.10 15.31
CA VAL A 24 -4.47 6.09 15.14
C VAL A 24 -4.98 7.48 14.75
N GLY A 25 -5.87 7.52 13.75
CA GLY A 25 -6.41 8.75 13.16
C GLY A 25 -5.61 9.29 11.97
N ASP A 26 -4.44 8.71 11.64
CA ASP A 26 -3.71 9.11 10.43
C ASP A 26 -4.51 8.74 9.18
N ARG A 27 -4.57 9.69 8.24
CA ARG A 27 -5.19 9.52 6.92
C ARG A 27 -4.14 9.01 5.96
N VAL A 28 -4.41 7.87 5.32
CA VAL A 28 -3.39 7.13 4.59
C VAL A 28 -3.89 6.51 3.28
N VAL A 29 -2.93 6.18 2.42
CA VAL A 29 -3.09 5.30 1.26
C VAL A 29 -2.13 4.13 1.38
N VAL A 30 -2.41 3.06 0.64
CA VAL A 30 -1.60 1.83 0.66
C VAL A 30 -0.92 1.64 -0.69
N GLU A 31 0.40 1.41 -0.67
CA GLU A 31 1.16 0.85 -1.79
C GLU A 31 1.08 -0.69 -1.69
N PRO A 32 0.28 -1.36 -2.53
CA PRO A 32 -0.19 -2.73 -2.26
C PRO A 32 0.83 -3.82 -2.64
N ILE A 33 2.15 -3.55 -2.55
CA ILE A 33 3.21 -4.46 -3.00
C ILE A 33 3.90 -5.15 -1.83
N TYR A 34 3.73 -6.46 -1.73
CA TYR A 34 4.61 -7.31 -0.94
C TYR A 34 5.81 -7.72 -1.78
N SER A 35 7.00 -7.31 -1.35
CA SER A 35 8.27 -7.68 -1.97
C SER A 35 9.14 -8.46 -0.99
N CYS A 36 10.06 -9.29 -1.51
CA CYS A 36 10.88 -10.15 -0.64
C CYS A 36 12.07 -9.42 0.02
N GLY A 37 12.40 -8.21 -0.42
CA GLY A 37 13.55 -7.43 0.07
C GLY A 37 14.94 -8.04 -0.20
N LYS A 38 15.03 -9.25 -0.78
CA LYS A 38 16.27 -10.05 -0.82
C LYS A 38 16.74 -10.50 -2.22
N CYS A 39 15.88 -10.45 -3.25
CA CYS A 39 16.30 -10.78 -4.62
C CYS A 39 17.11 -9.63 -5.24
N GLU A 40 17.75 -9.87 -6.37
CA GLU A 40 18.59 -8.86 -7.02
C GLU A 40 17.81 -7.60 -7.40
N ALA A 41 16.58 -7.75 -7.92
CA ALA A 41 15.72 -6.59 -8.21
C ALA A 41 15.46 -5.74 -6.95
N CYS A 42 15.11 -6.38 -5.82
CA CYS A 42 14.86 -5.68 -4.56
C CYS A 42 16.10 -4.95 -4.02
N LYS A 43 17.27 -5.60 -4.05
CA LYS A 43 18.54 -4.99 -3.59
C LYS A 43 18.95 -3.76 -4.39
N HIS A 44 18.53 -3.67 -5.65
CA HIS A 44 18.78 -2.53 -6.53
C HIS A 44 17.63 -1.50 -6.52
N GLY A 45 16.63 -1.65 -5.64
CA GLY A 45 15.49 -0.73 -5.53
C GLY A 45 14.38 -0.96 -6.55
N HIS A 46 14.45 -2.03 -7.36
CA HIS A 46 13.44 -2.43 -8.33
C HIS A 46 12.46 -3.46 -7.73
N TYR A 47 11.94 -3.17 -6.54
CA TYR A 47 11.06 -4.09 -5.82
C TYR A 47 9.74 -4.37 -6.56
N ASN A 48 9.33 -3.48 -7.46
CA ASN A 48 8.15 -3.64 -8.33
C ASN A 48 8.25 -4.83 -9.30
N VAL A 49 9.46 -5.35 -9.55
CA VAL A 49 9.70 -6.58 -10.35
C VAL A 49 10.33 -7.69 -9.50
N CYS A 50 9.98 -7.73 -8.21
CA CYS A 50 10.41 -8.79 -7.31
C CYS A 50 10.04 -10.19 -7.86
N GLU A 51 10.92 -11.16 -7.66
CA GLU A 51 10.68 -12.56 -8.05
C GLU A 51 9.60 -13.27 -7.21
N GLN A 52 9.23 -12.67 -6.08
CA GLN A 52 8.23 -13.17 -5.14
C GLN A 52 7.13 -12.12 -4.91
N LEU A 53 6.89 -11.27 -5.91
CA LEU A 53 5.91 -10.20 -5.86
C LEU A 53 4.50 -10.75 -5.56
N VAL A 54 3.84 -10.18 -4.56
CA VAL A 54 2.43 -10.44 -4.26
C VAL A 54 1.74 -9.10 -4.03
N PHE A 55 0.46 -9.00 -4.41
CA PHE A 55 -0.33 -7.80 -4.21
C PHE A 55 -1.39 -7.99 -3.12
N HIS A 56 -1.48 -7.02 -2.21
CA HIS A 56 -2.63 -6.90 -1.31
C HIS A 56 -3.90 -6.72 -2.14
N GLY A 57 -5.01 -7.39 -1.81
CA GLY A 57 -6.21 -7.37 -2.63
C GLY A 57 -6.17 -8.22 -3.90
N LEU A 58 -5.12 -9.04 -4.12
CA LEU A 58 -5.03 -10.02 -5.21
C LEU A 58 -4.48 -11.39 -4.75
N GLY A 59 -3.48 -11.39 -3.86
CA GLY A 59 -2.73 -12.58 -3.46
C GLY A 59 -3.28 -13.39 -2.27
N GLY A 60 -4.37 -12.94 -1.65
CA GLY A 60 -4.80 -13.40 -0.33
C GLY A 60 -4.30 -12.47 0.79
N GLU A 61 -4.76 -12.71 2.03
CA GLU A 61 -4.46 -11.93 3.24
C GLU A 61 -5.25 -10.63 3.48
N GLY A 62 -6.01 -10.14 2.51
CA GLY A 62 -6.90 -8.98 2.69
C GLY A 62 -7.11 -8.22 1.40
N GLY A 63 -7.95 -7.18 1.44
CA GLY A 63 -8.20 -6.28 0.32
C GLY A 63 -9.10 -5.10 0.72
N GLY A 64 -8.99 -4.00 0.00
CA GLY A 64 -9.72 -2.76 0.25
C GLY A 64 -11.23 -2.82 0.01
N PHE A 65 -11.77 -3.89 -0.58
CA PHE A 65 -13.22 -4.13 -0.61
C PHE A 65 -13.70 -4.79 0.68
N SER A 66 -13.30 -4.21 1.82
CA SER A 66 -13.68 -4.59 3.17
C SER A 66 -13.71 -3.36 4.07
N GLU A 67 -14.37 -3.46 5.22
CA GLU A 67 -14.39 -2.36 6.21
C GLU A 67 -13.02 -2.18 6.90
N TYR A 68 -12.23 -3.25 6.98
CA TYR A 68 -10.92 -3.25 7.63
C TYR A 68 -9.96 -4.19 6.89
N THR A 69 -8.71 -3.74 6.77
CA THR A 69 -7.62 -4.57 6.30
C THR A 69 -6.35 -4.24 7.08
N VAL A 70 -5.39 -5.17 7.10
CA VAL A 70 -4.11 -5.02 7.80
C VAL A 70 -2.98 -5.12 6.78
N VAL A 71 -2.05 -4.17 6.85
CA VAL A 71 -0.85 -4.13 6.02
C VAL A 71 0.37 -3.75 6.87
N PRO A 72 1.59 -4.17 6.48
CA PRO A 72 2.85 -3.66 7.02
C PRO A 72 2.96 -2.14 6.98
N GLU A 73 3.65 -1.53 7.95
CA GLU A 73 3.78 -0.06 8.07
C GLU A 73 4.49 0.58 6.87
N ASP A 74 5.40 -0.15 6.22
CA ASP A 74 6.19 0.33 5.08
C ASP A 74 5.38 0.46 3.78
N MET A 75 4.19 -0.14 3.73
CA MET A 75 3.24 0.01 2.62
C MET A 75 2.30 1.22 2.80
N VAL A 76 2.35 1.91 3.95
CA VAL A 76 1.35 2.93 4.33
C VAL A 76 1.94 4.33 4.20
N HIS A 77 1.27 5.19 3.41
CA HIS A 77 1.73 6.55 3.13
C HIS A 77 0.68 7.57 3.59
N HIS A 78 1.09 8.60 4.34
CA HIS A 78 0.20 9.70 4.75
C HIS A 78 -0.32 10.48 3.54
N ILE A 79 -1.58 10.89 3.61
CA ILE A 79 -2.15 11.88 2.70
C ILE A 79 -2.40 13.22 3.41
N PRO A 80 -2.32 14.36 2.68
CA PRO A 80 -2.64 15.67 3.24
C PRO A 80 -4.10 15.80 3.68
N ASP A 81 -4.37 16.69 4.64
CA ASP A 81 -5.72 16.92 5.18
C ASP A 81 -6.71 17.41 4.11
N GLU A 82 -6.24 18.13 3.10
CA GLU A 82 -7.06 18.63 2.00
C GLU A 82 -7.44 17.57 0.97
N MET A 83 -6.74 16.43 0.93
CA MET A 83 -7.02 15.35 -0.02
C MET A 83 -8.21 14.53 0.48
N THR A 84 -9.25 14.29 -0.34
CA THR A 84 -10.35 13.40 0.06
C THR A 84 -9.94 11.93 0.00
N TYR A 85 -10.69 11.04 0.65
CA TYR A 85 -10.42 9.60 0.57
C TYR A 85 -10.60 9.07 -0.86
N GLU A 86 -11.58 9.56 -1.61
CA GLU A 86 -11.78 9.20 -3.01
C GLU A 86 -10.58 9.61 -3.87
N GLN A 87 -9.98 10.78 -3.61
CA GLN A 87 -8.73 11.19 -4.26
C GLN A 87 -7.55 10.32 -3.82
N GLY A 88 -7.47 9.97 -2.54
CA GLY A 88 -6.47 9.06 -2.00
C GLY A 88 -6.50 7.69 -2.67
N ALA A 89 -7.68 7.13 -2.93
CA ALA A 89 -7.82 5.84 -3.62
C ALA A 89 -7.23 5.86 -5.04
N LEU A 90 -7.13 7.03 -5.68
CA LEU A 90 -6.52 7.22 -7.00
C LEU A 90 -4.99 7.36 -6.95
N VAL A 91 -4.37 7.36 -5.76
CA VAL A 91 -2.91 7.53 -5.64
C VAL A 91 -2.16 6.33 -6.20
N GLU A 92 -2.64 5.10 -5.99
CA GLU A 92 -2.04 3.88 -6.54
C GLU A 92 -1.99 3.91 -8.08
N PRO A 93 -3.12 4.13 -8.81
CA PRO A 93 -3.07 4.17 -10.27
C PRO A 93 -2.31 5.40 -10.79
N ALA A 94 -2.33 6.51 -10.05
CA ALA A 94 -1.49 7.67 -10.38
C ALA A 94 0.01 7.35 -10.24
N ALA A 95 0.42 6.54 -9.27
CA ALA A 95 1.80 6.12 -9.09
C ALA A 95 2.30 5.29 -10.29
N VAL A 96 1.43 4.47 -10.88
CA VAL A 96 1.75 3.75 -12.14
C VAL A 96 2.03 4.72 -13.28
N ALA A 97 1.18 5.74 -13.47
CA ALA A 97 1.38 6.76 -14.50
C ALA A 97 2.68 7.58 -14.24
N VAL A 98 2.94 7.95 -12.99
CA VAL A 98 4.17 8.65 -12.59
C VAL A 98 5.40 7.79 -12.86
N HIS A 99 5.35 6.48 -12.57
CA HIS A 99 6.42 5.55 -12.88
C HIS A 99 6.70 5.56 -14.38
N ALA A 100 5.68 5.40 -15.23
CA ALA A 100 5.84 5.35 -16.68
C ALA A 100 6.52 6.60 -17.28
N VAL A 101 6.32 7.79 -16.70
CA VAL A 101 6.91 9.05 -17.22
C VAL A 101 8.27 9.40 -16.62
N ARG A 102 8.68 8.77 -15.51
CA ARG A 102 9.95 9.04 -14.83
C ARG A 102 11.07 8.05 -15.18
N GLN A 103 10.75 6.99 -15.91
CA GLN A 103 11.73 6.00 -16.40
C GLN A 103 12.58 6.56 -17.55
#